data_AF-A0A2H0Z763-F1
#
_entry.id   AF-A0A2H0Z763-F1
#
_cell.length_a   1.000
_cell.length_b   1.000
_cell.length_c   1.000
_cell.angle_alpha   90.00
_cell.angle_beta   90.00
_cell.angle_gamma   90.00
#
_symmetry.space_group_name_H-M   'P 1'
#
loop_
_entity.id
_entity.type
_entity.pdbx_description
1 polymer ?
#
loop_
_entity_poly.entity_id
_entity_poly.type
_entity_poly.pdbx_seq_one_letter_code
_entity_poly.pdbx_strand_id
1 'polypeptide(L)'
;MFMKTFSRELLFLLLCLGAFPAAAASGPDRELSGKLNKRYRELITRTETGKKFYERFEKARGGKLPAVYLRYSDTLGLGWYELGKDAIYLNTKYLMIFFDIKGYKASKIAKIMNSGGKTLKEFVYYTDTLYLHELTHCLQDSLYGKNRYMKEGGLYLEFEYEAFFVSDMYFHEKMKASPGLFKKIISGEYSDVYTNYDMDGYLMVSMDPAEYKKNIEKRYRREISGYISLSEEEELRKRRLEETKFLSYASGKEKRYDEEKKDYVLLERQRAEYEAFLGEFYGSNWPAFSADALDFISDAAVEAKNYPLALETASFAEKNFEALKGADTGGKLEKLKTKSALVILGAISYIKDHAEKMPSEILAHHFKALEKACLKTERPFPTELSEKRKLAYSETLKEYLKLEASEKDVWKKEYYAANSSFFMESLVKNYNLKAEEFRKP
;
A
#
# COMPACT_ATOMS: atom_id res chain seq x y z
N MET A 1 11.78 -49.64 -25.30
CA MET A 1 13.06 -49.77 -26.04
C MET A 1 13.16 -48.51 -26.90
N PHE A 2 13.90 -47.46 -26.59
CA PHE A 2 15.14 -47.25 -25.86
C PHE A 2 15.06 -45.97 -25.02
N MET A 3 15.58 -46.03 -23.79
CA MET A 3 16.15 -44.86 -23.11
C MET A 3 17.31 -44.31 -23.95
N LYS A 4 17.52 -42.99 -23.97
CA LYS A 4 18.85 -42.39 -23.89
C LYS A 4 18.78 -40.97 -23.31
N THR A 5 19.28 -40.89 -22.08
CA THR A 5 20.11 -39.79 -21.52
C THR A 5 19.54 -38.38 -21.56
N PHE A 6 18.78 -38.02 -20.53
CA PHE A 6 18.76 -36.65 -20.01
C PHE A 6 20.16 -36.31 -19.49
N SER A 7 20.81 -35.33 -20.12
CA SER A 7 22.14 -34.89 -19.71
C SER A 7 22.07 -34.15 -18.38
N ARG A 8 23.11 -34.34 -17.57
CA ARG A 8 23.35 -33.65 -16.28
C ARG A 8 23.41 -32.12 -16.41
N GLU A 9 23.38 -31.57 -17.62
CA GLU A 9 23.49 -30.15 -17.90
C GLU A 9 22.16 -29.40 -17.73
N LEU A 10 21.01 -30.05 -17.92
CA LEU A 10 19.70 -29.41 -17.73
C LEU A 10 19.37 -29.21 -16.24
N LEU A 11 19.86 -30.10 -15.38
CA LEU A 11 19.77 -29.95 -13.92
C LEU A 11 20.71 -28.83 -13.42
N PHE A 12 21.83 -28.60 -14.11
CA PHE A 12 22.75 -27.49 -13.81
C PHE A 12 22.17 -26.13 -14.24
N LEU A 13 21.43 -26.07 -15.36
CA LEU A 13 20.76 -24.84 -15.80
C LEU A 13 19.56 -24.45 -14.93
N LEU A 14 18.83 -25.43 -14.38
CA LEU A 14 17.75 -25.19 -13.40
C LEU A 14 18.26 -24.87 -11.99
N LEU A 15 19.48 -25.31 -11.63
CA LEU A 15 20.17 -24.86 -10.41
C LEU A 15 20.78 -23.45 -10.55
N CYS A 16 21.10 -23.00 -11.76
CA CYS A 16 21.61 -21.64 -12.02
C CYS A 16 20.51 -20.55 -12.09
N LEU A 17 19.24 -20.92 -12.15
CA LEU A 17 18.11 -19.97 -12.05
C LEU A 17 17.53 -19.87 -10.62
N GLY A 18 18.03 -20.68 -9.67
CA GLY A 18 17.56 -20.75 -8.28
C GLY A 18 18.48 -20.15 -7.22
N ALA A 19 19.63 -19.58 -7.60
CA ALA A 19 20.52 -18.90 -6.65
C ALA A 19 21.48 -17.98 -7.40
N PHE A 20 21.08 -16.73 -7.66
CA PHE A 20 22.08 -15.67 -7.70
C PHE A 20 22.43 -15.36 -6.25
N PRO A 21 23.59 -15.79 -5.71
CA PRO A 21 24.00 -15.30 -4.42
C PRO A 21 24.10 -13.78 -4.55
N ALA A 22 23.35 -13.05 -3.72
CA ALA A 22 23.60 -11.64 -3.50
C ALA A 22 25.11 -11.51 -3.27
N ALA A 23 25.81 -10.87 -4.20
CA ALA A 23 27.27 -10.82 -4.20
C ALA A 23 27.75 -10.39 -2.81
N ALA A 24 28.69 -11.16 -2.25
CA ALA A 24 29.19 -11.00 -0.89
C ALA A 24 29.53 -9.54 -0.61
N ALA A 25 29.06 -9.02 0.54
CA ALA A 25 29.21 -7.63 0.93
C ALA A 25 30.68 -7.20 0.86
N SER A 26 30.97 -6.21 0.01
CA SER A 26 32.29 -5.59 -0.09
C SER A 26 32.53 -4.62 1.07
N GLY A 27 33.79 -4.26 1.38
CA GLY A 27 34.11 -3.24 2.40
C GLY A 27 33.31 -1.92 2.25
N PRO A 28 33.16 -1.38 1.04
CA PRO A 28 32.31 -0.21 0.77
C PRO A 28 30.82 -0.39 1.09
N ASP A 29 30.28 -1.62 0.99
CA ASP A 29 28.87 -1.88 1.32
C ASP A 29 28.61 -1.72 2.83
N ARG A 30 29.56 -2.13 3.68
CA ARG A 30 29.43 -1.99 5.14
C ARG A 30 29.46 -0.54 5.58
N GLU A 31 30.36 0.26 5.00
CA GLU A 31 30.45 1.70 5.29
C GLU A 31 29.17 2.44 4.88
N LEU A 32 28.68 2.18 3.67
CA LEU A 32 27.44 2.76 3.18
C LEU A 32 26.24 2.34 4.04
N SER A 33 26.15 1.06 4.42
CA SER A 33 25.10 0.56 5.31
C SER A 33 25.07 1.31 6.64
N GLY A 34 26.23 1.55 7.27
CA GLY A 34 26.31 2.31 8.51
C GLY A 34 25.83 3.76 8.35
N LYS A 35 26.23 4.42 7.25
CA LYS A 35 25.77 5.78 6.92
C LYS A 35 24.25 5.85 6.66
N LEU A 36 23.70 4.88 5.94
CA LEU A 36 22.26 4.76 5.66
C LEU A 36 21.47 4.57 6.95
N ASN A 37 21.81 3.55 7.75
CA ASN A 37 21.14 3.27 9.02
C ASN A 37 21.13 4.48 9.96
N LYS A 38 22.26 5.19 10.08
CA LYS A 38 22.34 6.40 10.89
C LYS A 38 21.36 7.48 10.38
N ARG A 39 21.37 7.77 9.07
CA ARG A 39 20.52 8.81 8.48
C ARG A 39 19.04 8.47 8.49
N TYR A 40 18.67 7.21 8.23
CA TYR A 40 17.28 6.76 8.34
C TYR A 40 16.79 6.91 9.77
N ARG A 41 17.57 6.45 10.77
CA ARG A 41 17.20 6.62 12.18
C ARG A 41 17.02 8.10 12.54
N GLU A 42 17.95 8.97 12.15
CA GLU A 42 17.87 10.43 12.38
C GLU A 42 16.64 11.09 11.74
N LEU A 43 16.17 10.58 10.60
CA LEU A 43 15.00 11.11 9.90
C LEU A 43 13.70 10.57 10.50
N ILE A 44 13.61 9.25 10.67
CA ILE A 44 12.41 8.54 11.13
C ILE A 44 12.06 8.93 12.58
N THR A 45 13.06 9.06 13.46
CA THR A 45 12.83 9.44 14.87
C THR A 45 12.37 10.89 15.08
N ARG A 46 12.19 11.68 14.01
CA ARG A 46 11.57 13.01 14.09
C ARG A 46 10.07 12.95 14.32
N THR A 47 9.46 11.83 14.00
CA THR A 47 8.02 11.62 14.14
C THR A 47 7.73 10.75 15.37
N GLU A 48 6.52 10.81 15.89
CA GLU A 48 6.14 10.06 17.10
C GLU A 48 6.04 8.55 16.80
N THR A 49 5.44 8.20 15.66
CA THR A 49 5.41 6.82 15.16
C THR A 49 6.83 6.25 15.02
N GLY A 50 7.76 7.02 14.45
CA GLY A 50 9.15 6.58 14.29
C GLY A 50 9.88 6.38 15.62
N LYS A 51 9.66 7.23 16.63
CA LYS A 51 10.24 7.06 17.97
C LYS A 51 9.73 5.79 18.63
N LYS A 52 8.39 5.62 18.71
CA LYS A 52 7.76 4.43 19.28
C LYS A 52 8.20 3.15 18.58
N PHE A 53 8.34 3.19 17.26
CA PHE A 53 8.86 2.08 16.48
C PHE A 53 10.28 1.72 16.93
N TYR A 54 11.20 2.69 16.99
CA TYR A 54 12.57 2.41 17.41
C TYR A 54 12.65 1.97 18.87
N GLU A 55 11.84 2.50 19.78
CA GLU A 55 11.77 2.01 21.17
C GLU A 55 11.37 0.53 21.23
N ARG A 56 10.33 0.13 20.46
CA ARG A 56 9.90 -1.27 20.34
C ARG A 56 11.01 -2.12 19.70
N PHE A 57 11.70 -1.59 18.69
CA PHE A 57 12.81 -2.26 18.01
C PHE A 57 14.00 -2.48 18.94
N GLU A 58 14.39 -1.48 19.72
CA GLU A 58 15.44 -1.57 20.74
C GLU A 58 15.10 -2.63 21.79
N LYS A 59 13.85 -2.65 22.27
CA LYS A 59 13.40 -3.66 23.24
C LYS A 59 13.45 -5.09 22.69
N ALA A 60 13.08 -5.28 21.43
CA ALA A 60 13.04 -6.61 20.80
C ALA A 60 14.41 -7.10 20.32
N ARG A 61 15.30 -6.18 19.88
CA ARG A 61 16.55 -6.51 19.17
C ARG A 61 17.83 -5.94 19.79
N GLY A 62 17.74 -5.29 20.95
CA GLY A 62 18.88 -4.64 21.60
C GLY A 62 19.55 -3.57 20.72
N GLY A 63 18.78 -2.96 19.80
CA GLY A 63 19.25 -1.91 18.89
C GLY A 63 20.07 -2.36 17.70
N LYS A 64 20.24 -3.67 17.51
CA LYS A 64 20.96 -4.21 16.36
C LYS A 64 20.15 -4.04 15.08
N LEU A 65 20.54 -3.07 14.27
CA LEU A 65 19.95 -2.80 12.96
C LEU A 65 20.47 -3.79 11.89
N PRO A 66 19.62 -4.16 10.91
CA PRO A 66 20.05 -4.97 9.78
C PRO A 66 21.03 -4.19 8.90
N ALA A 67 21.83 -4.92 8.12
CA ALA A 67 22.63 -4.30 7.07
C ALA A 67 21.72 -3.71 5.98
N VAL A 68 22.16 -2.67 5.28
CA VAL A 68 21.39 -2.03 4.20
C VAL A 68 22.21 -2.03 2.93
N TYR A 69 21.68 -2.64 1.87
CA TYR A 69 22.38 -2.81 0.61
C TYR A 69 21.57 -2.26 -0.56
N LEU A 70 22.29 -1.65 -1.50
CA LEU A 70 21.75 -1.31 -2.81
C LEU A 70 22.07 -2.44 -3.78
N ARG A 71 21.05 -3.15 -4.28
CA ARG A 71 21.23 -4.29 -5.20
C ARG A 71 20.22 -4.24 -6.33
N TYR A 72 20.63 -4.72 -7.50
CA TYR A 72 19.74 -4.88 -8.63
C TYR A 72 18.94 -6.18 -8.46
N SER A 73 17.63 -6.12 -8.69
CA SER A 73 16.77 -7.29 -8.80
C SER A 73 15.75 -7.09 -9.91
N ASP A 74 15.47 -8.15 -10.67
CA ASP A 74 14.39 -8.17 -11.66
C ASP A 74 13.00 -8.40 -11.05
N THR A 75 12.94 -8.70 -9.75
CA THR A 75 11.69 -8.85 -9.00
C THR A 75 10.89 -7.53 -8.95
N LEU A 76 9.58 -7.65 -8.71
CA LEU A 76 8.65 -6.52 -8.66
C LEU A 76 8.78 -5.63 -7.39
N GLY A 77 9.59 -6.04 -6.42
CA GLY A 77 9.73 -5.33 -5.14
C GLY A 77 10.66 -4.12 -5.20
N LEU A 78 10.24 -3.03 -4.55
CA LEU A 78 11.05 -1.82 -4.34
C LEU A 78 12.18 -2.04 -3.33
N GLY A 79 11.93 -2.89 -2.34
CA GLY A 79 12.88 -3.38 -1.37
C GLY A 79 12.44 -4.75 -0.86
N TRP A 80 13.31 -5.37 -0.06
CA TRP A 80 12.95 -6.56 0.71
C TRP A 80 13.91 -6.74 1.89
N TYR A 81 13.39 -7.21 3.02
CA TYR A 81 14.17 -7.77 4.12
C TYR A 81 14.50 -9.25 3.87
N GLU A 82 15.78 -9.62 3.92
CA GLU A 82 16.24 -11.00 3.81
C GLU A 82 16.59 -11.59 5.19
N LEU A 83 15.68 -12.43 5.69
CA LEU A 83 15.72 -13.09 6.99
C LEU A 83 17.09 -13.73 7.33
N GLY A 84 17.61 -14.55 6.41
CA GLY A 84 18.83 -15.33 6.64
C GLY A 84 20.11 -14.49 6.67
N LYS A 85 20.05 -13.26 6.14
CA LYS A 85 21.21 -12.36 6.04
C LYS A 85 21.12 -11.16 6.99
N ASP A 86 20.00 -10.99 7.69
CA ASP A 86 19.73 -9.82 8.54
C ASP A 86 20.02 -8.52 7.78
N ALA A 87 19.41 -8.41 6.59
CA ALA A 87 19.74 -7.37 5.61
C ALA A 87 18.51 -6.84 4.89
N ILE A 88 18.42 -5.53 4.73
CA ILE A 88 17.45 -4.83 3.89
C ILE A 88 18.13 -4.52 2.56
N TYR A 89 17.47 -4.91 1.47
CA TYR A 89 17.89 -4.61 0.12
C TYR A 89 16.97 -3.57 -0.50
N LEU A 90 17.53 -2.48 -1.00
CA LEU A 90 16.80 -1.48 -1.79
C LEU A 90 17.10 -1.74 -3.27
N ASN A 91 16.05 -1.96 -4.06
CA ASN A 91 16.17 -2.41 -5.44
C ASN A 91 16.62 -1.26 -6.35
N THR A 92 17.88 -1.33 -6.83
CA THR A 92 18.45 -0.28 -7.67
C THR A 92 17.77 -0.14 -9.02
N LYS A 93 17.04 -1.16 -9.51
CA LYS A 93 16.24 -1.06 -10.74
C LYS A 93 15.23 0.08 -10.63
N TYR A 94 14.47 0.12 -9.55
CA TYR A 94 13.45 1.14 -9.32
C TYR A 94 14.05 2.49 -9.01
N LEU A 95 15.16 2.54 -8.30
CA LEU A 95 15.90 3.78 -8.10
C LEU A 95 16.38 4.37 -9.42
N MET A 96 16.89 3.53 -10.33
CA MET A 96 17.30 3.97 -11.67
C MET A 96 16.12 4.48 -12.49
N ILE A 97 14.97 3.80 -12.44
CA ILE A 97 13.75 4.24 -13.13
C ILE A 97 13.28 5.58 -12.56
N PHE A 98 13.16 5.67 -11.23
CA PHE A 98 12.63 6.84 -10.53
C PHE A 98 13.50 8.09 -10.75
N PHE A 99 14.83 7.96 -10.71
CA PHE A 99 15.77 9.06 -10.92
C PHE A 99 16.22 9.22 -12.39
N ASP A 100 15.60 8.52 -13.35
CA ASP A 100 15.98 8.46 -14.78
C ASP A 100 17.49 8.23 -15.01
N ILE A 101 18.10 7.33 -14.23
CA ILE A 101 19.53 7.03 -14.29
C ILE A 101 19.78 5.95 -15.36
N LYS A 102 20.42 6.34 -16.47
CA LYS A 102 20.76 5.44 -17.59
C LYS A 102 22.20 4.93 -17.51
N GLY A 103 22.40 3.65 -17.81
CA GLY A 103 23.73 3.03 -18.01
C GLY A 103 24.57 2.81 -16.75
N TYR A 104 24.01 2.97 -15.55
CA TYR A 104 24.73 2.76 -14.29
C TYR A 104 24.53 1.34 -13.78
N LYS A 105 25.62 0.70 -13.33
CA LYS A 105 25.54 -0.57 -12.59
C LYS A 105 25.28 -0.28 -11.11
N ALA A 106 24.64 -1.21 -10.38
CA ALA A 106 24.36 -1.07 -8.94
C ALA A 106 25.61 -0.70 -8.12
N SER A 107 26.78 -1.26 -8.43
CA SER A 107 28.04 -0.93 -7.77
C SER A 107 28.49 0.52 -7.98
N LYS A 108 28.20 1.11 -9.15
CA LYS A 108 28.48 2.52 -9.44
C LYS A 108 27.56 3.43 -8.63
N ILE A 109 26.28 3.07 -8.51
CA ILE A 109 25.31 3.78 -7.68
C ILE A 109 25.75 3.77 -6.21
N ALA A 110 26.09 2.60 -5.68
CA ALA A 110 26.59 2.46 -4.30
C ALA A 110 27.85 3.31 -4.05
N LYS A 111 28.79 3.33 -5.00
CA LYS A 111 30.00 4.16 -4.89
C LYS A 111 29.69 5.66 -4.82
N ILE A 112 28.76 6.14 -5.65
CA ILE A 112 28.31 7.55 -5.66
C ILE A 112 27.62 7.90 -4.35
N MET A 113 26.75 7.02 -3.85
CA MET A 113 26.06 7.22 -2.57
C MET A 113 27.05 7.28 -1.40
N ASN A 114 28.12 6.48 -1.44
CA ASN A 114 29.12 6.47 -0.36
C ASN A 114 29.99 7.74 -0.34
N SER A 115 30.26 8.35 -1.49
CA SER A 115 31.09 9.56 -1.61
C SER A 115 30.31 10.88 -1.55
N GLY A 116 29.03 10.89 -1.94
CA GLY A 116 28.21 12.10 -2.07
C GLY A 116 27.27 12.33 -0.88
N GLY A 117 27.68 13.17 0.08
CA GLY A 117 26.86 13.46 1.28
C GLY A 117 25.49 14.08 0.99
N LYS A 118 25.38 14.92 -0.04
CA LYS A 118 24.09 15.52 -0.49
C LYS A 118 23.20 14.48 -1.16
N THR A 119 23.74 13.71 -2.11
CA THR A 119 23.03 12.65 -2.83
C THR A 119 22.50 11.59 -1.86
N LEU A 120 23.30 11.19 -0.87
CA LEU A 120 22.86 10.25 0.17
C LEU A 120 21.70 10.81 1.01
N LYS A 121 21.74 12.10 1.35
CA LYS A 121 20.67 12.75 2.12
C LYS A 121 19.36 12.78 1.34
N GLU A 122 19.41 13.15 0.07
CA GLU A 122 18.24 13.14 -0.82
C GLU A 122 17.72 11.72 -0.98
N PHE A 123 18.59 10.75 -1.26
CA PHE A 123 18.23 9.34 -1.37
C PHE A 123 17.46 8.83 -0.13
N VAL A 124 18.00 9.07 1.06
CA VAL A 124 17.34 8.70 2.33
C VAL A 124 15.95 9.32 2.44
N TYR A 125 15.82 10.59 2.05
CA TYR A 125 14.53 11.30 2.12
C TYR A 125 13.45 10.71 1.19
N TYR A 126 13.85 10.14 0.05
CA TYR A 126 12.94 9.51 -0.92
C TYR A 126 12.58 8.06 -0.59
N THR A 127 13.31 7.42 0.34
CA THR A 127 13.22 5.97 0.59
C THR A 127 13.03 5.62 2.06
N ASP A 128 12.81 6.61 2.92
CA ASP A 128 12.65 6.45 4.36
C ASP A 128 11.42 5.63 4.74
N THR A 129 10.27 5.89 4.12
CA THR A 129 9.06 5.11 4.36
C THR A 129 9.23 3.65 3.91
N LEU A 130 9.82 3.42 2.73
CA LEU A 130 10.16 2.07 2.26
C LEU A 130 11.13 1.36 3.21
N TYR A 131 12.16 2.05 3.68
CA TYR A 131 13.09 1.48 4.66
C TYR A 131 12.38 1.11 5.97
N LEU A 132 11.45 1.95 6.45
CA LEU A 132 10.67 1.66 7.65
C LEU A 132 9.76 0.44 7.47
N HIS A 133 9.15 0.27 6.28
CA HIS A 133 8.39 -0.92 5.92
C HIS A 133 9.25 -2.19 6.09
N GLU A 134 10.41 -2.22 5.44
CA GLU A 134 11.33 -3.38 5.53
C GLU A 134 11.92 -3.57 6.93
N LEU A 135 12.17 -2.47 7.65
CA LEU A 135 12.62 -2.54 9.04
C LEU A 135 11.53 -3.11 9.96
N THR A 136 10.26 -2.90 9.64
CA THR A 136 9.14 -3.55 10.34
C THR A 136 9.18 -5.06 10.15
N HIS A 137 9.50 -5.54 8.94
CA HIS A 137 9.74 -6.97 8.75
C HIS A 137 10.94 -7.50 9.55
N CYS A 138 12.00 -6.70 9.70
CA CYS A 138 13.11 -7.05 10.59
C CYS A 138 12.68 -7.13 12.07
N LEU A 139 11.81 -6.23 12.53
CA LEU A 139 11.23 -6.28 13.88
C LEU A 139 10.38 -7.54 14.08
N GLN A 140 9.46 -7.79 13.14
CA GLN A 140 8.55 -8.93 13.16
C GLN A 140 9.30 -10.26 13.19
N ASP A 141 10.42 -10.39 12.48
CA ASP A 141 11.31 -11.56 12.57
C ASP A 141 11.77 -11.83 14.02
N SER A 142 12.16 -10.79 14.76
CA SER A 142 12.58 -10.97 16.17
C SER A 142 11.44 -11.25 17.14
N LEU A 143 10.25 -10.74 16.85
CA LEU A 143 9.07 -10.96 17.69
C LEU A 143 8.46 -12.35 17.47
N TYR A 144 8.41 -12.82 16.22
CA TYR A 144 7.64 -14.01 15.84
C TYR A 144 8.51 -15.20 15.41
N GLY A 145 9.82 -15.00 15.18
CA GLY A 145 10.82 -16.05 14.93
C GLY A 145 10.72 -16.73 13.56
N LYS A 146 11.50 -17.82 13.39
CA LYS A 146 11.62 -18.58 12.11
C LYS A 146 10.32 -19.21 11.60
N ASN A 147 9.29 -19.34 12.44
CA ASN A 147 8.01 -19.94 12.07
C ASN A 147 7.07 -18.95 11.35
N ARG A 148 7.55 -17.71 11.15
CA ARG A 148 6.92 -16.66 10.34
C ARG A 148 6.83 -17.00 8.85
N TYR A 149 7.64 -17.94 8.39
CA TYR A 149 7.72 -18.34 6.99
C TYR A 149 7.18 -19.74 6.86
N MET A 150 6.37 -19.95 5.82
CA MET A 150 6.00 -21.31 5.42
C MET A 150 7.28 -22.16 5.35
N LYS A 151 7.21 -23.46 5.68
CA LYS A 151 8.34 -24.40 5.47
C LYS A 151 8.85 -24.35 4.00
N GLU A 152 8.03 -23.83 3.09
CA GLU A 152 8.27 -23.66 1.65
C GLU A 152 8.70 -22.23 1.24
N GLY A 153 8.93 -21.32 2.20
CA GLY A 153 9.60 -20.03 1.96
C GLY A 153 8.72 -18.81 1.68
N GLY A 154 7.39 -18.90 1.83
CA GLY A 154 6.49 -17.76 1.66
C GLY A 154 6.18 -16.99 2.96
N LEU A 155 5.62 -15.79 2.80
CA LEU A 155 5.31 -14.82 3.86
C LEU A 155 3.80 -14.82 4.18
N TYR A 156 3.45 -14.66 5.46
CA TYR A 156 2.04 -14.43 5.82
C TYR A 156 1.62 -12.99 5.49
N LEU A 157 0.47 -12.88 4.85
CA LEU A 157 -0.11 -11.62 4.38
C LEU A 157 -0.32 -10.62 5.53
N GLU A 158 -0.66 -11.12 6.71
CA GLU A 158 -0.97 -10.28 7.86
C GLU A 158 0.23 -9.46 8.33
N PHE A 159 1.47 -9.87 8.04
CA PHE A 159 2.66 -9.07 8.32
C PHE A 159 2.81 -7.86 7.43
N GLU A 160 2.31 -7.92 6.19
CA GLU A 160 2.24 -6.74 5.32
C GLU A 160 1.27 -5.72 5.90
N TYR A 161 0.16 -6.15 6.52
CA TYR A 161 -0.79 -5.22 7.14
C TYR A 161 -0.15 -4.35 8.22
N GLU A 162 0.65 -4.93 9.12
CA GLU A 162 1.38 -4.15 10.14
C GLU A 162 2.45 -3.26 9.50
N ALA A 163 3.21 -3.77 8.52
CA ALA A 163 4.28 -3.02 7.88
C ALA A 163 3.75 -1.79 7.10
N PHE A 164 2.69 -1.95 6.31
CA PHE A 164 2.06 -0.82 5.64
C PHE A 164 1.44 0.15 6.63
N PHE A 165 0.75 -0.33 7.68
CA PHE A 165 0.10 0.57 8.63
C PHE A 165 1.11 1.44 9.38
N VAL A 166 2.23 0.87 9.84
CA VAL A 166 3.32 1.63 10.47
C VAL A 166 3.91 2.65 9.49
N SER A 167 4.08 2.24 8.22
CA SER A 167 4.60 3.10 7.16
C SER A 167 3.67 4.26 6.83
N ASP A 168 2.36 4.02 6.78
CA ASP A 168 1.33 5.03 6.52
C ASP A 168 1.18 6.02 7.68
N MET A 169 1.25 5.54 8.94
CA MET A 169 1.28 6.41 10.12
C MET A 169 2.50 7.33 10.11
N TYR A 170 3.68 6.78 9.82
CA TYR A 170 4.91 7.56 9.68
C TYR A 170 4.81 8.57 8.53
N PHE A 171 4.33 8.14 7.36
CA PHE A 171 4.16 9.00 6.20
C PHE A 171 3.20 10.16 6.49
N HIS A 172 2.08 9.89 7.19
CA HIS A 172 1.15 10.91 7.62
C HIS A 172 1.82 11.99 8.49
N GLU A 173 2.57 11.58 9.52
CA GLU A 173 3.28 12.53 10.39
C GLU A 173 4.32 13.34 9.61
N LYS A 174 5.04 12.71 8.68
CA LYS A 174 5.98 13.37 7.76
C LYS A 174 5.29 14.42 6.89
N MET A 175 4.13 14.08 6.31
CA MET A 175 3.34 14.99 5.47
C MET A 175 2.74 16.14 6.28
N LYS A 176 2.26 15.89 7.50
CA LYS A 176 1.79 16.95 8.41
C LYS A 176 2.90 17.93 8.80
N ALA A 177 4.12 17.45 8.98
CA ALA A 177 5.28 18.32 9.23
C ALA A 177 5.70 19.11 7.98
N SER A 178 5.27 18.71 6.78
CA SER A 178 5.59 19.36 5.51
C SER A 178 4.36 19.50 4.58
N PRO A 179 3.31 20.27 4.95
CA PRO A 179 2.05 20.31 4.19
C PRO A 179 2.22 20.77 2.74
N GLY A 180 3.18 21.65 2.48
CA GLY A 180 3.50 22.10 1.12
C GLY A 180 3.99 20.98 0.20
N LEU A 181 4.67 19.97 0.76
CA LEU A 181 5.07 18.78 0.00
C LEU A 181 3.86 17.90 -0.32
N PHE A 182 3.00 17.68 0.67
CA PHE A 182 1.78 16.90 0.47
C PHE A 182 0.89 17.51 -0.61
N LYS A 183 0.76 18.85 -0.62
CA LYS A 183 0.05 19.56 -1.69
C LYS A 183 0.67 19.30 -3.07
N LYS A 184 2.00 19.32 -3.20
CA LYS A 184 2.67 18.96 -4.46
C LYS A 184 2.39 17.52 -4.88
N ILE A 185 2.32 16.59 -3.92
CA ILE A 185 1.99 15.18 -4.20
C ILE A 185 0.57 15.06 -4.76
N ILE A 186 -0.43 15.60 -4.07
CA ILE A 186 -1.84 15.49 -4.49
C ILE A 186 -2.19 16.34 -5.71
N SER A 187 -1.33 17.29 -6.08
CA SER A 187 -1.41 18.05 -7.34
C SER A 187 -0.65 17.38 -8.49
N GLY A 188 0.08 16.29 -8.24
CA GLY A 188 0.91 15.61 -9.24
C GLY A 188 2.21 16.34 -9.62
N GLU A 189 2.59 17.38 -8.86
CA GLU A 189 3.82 18.15 -9.06
C GLU A 189 5.07 17.48 -8.45
N TYR A 190 4.86 16.48 -7.58
CA TYR A 190 5.93 15.75 -6.92
C TYR A 190 5.50 14.31 -6.66
N SER A 191 6.44 13.36 -6.73
CA SER A 191 6.28 12.04 -6.14
C SER A 191 7.61 11.54 -5.58
N ASP A 192 7.54 10.64 -4.61
CA ASP A 192 8.66 9.84 -4.14
C ASP A 192 8.47 8.35 -4.43
N VAL A 193 9.43 7.51 -4.02
CA VAL A 193 9.36 6.06 -4.26
C VAL A 193 8.17 5.43 -3.54
N TYR A 194 7.75 5.96 -2.40
CA TYR A 194 6.61 5.44 -1.66
C TYR A 194 5.29 5.91 -2.30
N THR A 195 5.14 7.21 -2.55
CA THR A 195 3.88 7.75 -3.09
C THR A 195 3.56 7.28 -4.50
N ASN A 196 4.57 6.91 -5.30
CA ASN A 196 4.32 6.34 -6.62
C ASN A 196 3.68 4.94 -6.58
N TYR A 197 3.77 4.23 -5.45
CA TYR A 197 3.32 2.85 -5.33
C TYR A 197 2.22 2.65 -4.28
N ASP A 198 2.22 3.46 -3.22
CA ASP A 198 1.43 3.20 -2.01
C ASP A 198 0.58 4.40 -1.56
N MET A 199 0.50 5.49 -2.35
CA MET A 199 -0.35 6.64 -2.00
C MET A 199 -1.82 6.24 -1.84
N ASP A 200 -2.31 5.34 -2.70
CA ASP A 200 -3.67 4.82 -2.58
C ASP A 200 -3.86 4.04 -1.26
N GLY A 201 -2.82 3.31 -0.82
CA GLY A 201 -2.78 2.65 0.48
C GLY A 201 -2.96 3.64 1.62
N TYR A 202 -2.18 4.72 1.63
CA TYR A 202 -2.27 5.80 2.62
C TYR A 202 -3.67 6.45 2.67
N LEU A 203 -4.27 6.72 1.51
CA LEU A 203 -5.63 7.28 1.45
C LEU A 203 -6.67 6.26 1.94
N MET A 204 -6.58 5.01 1.48
CA MET A 204 -7.51 3.94 1.85
C MET A 204 -7.46 3.62 3.33
N VAL A 205 -6.27 3.55 3.94
CA VAL A 205 -6.16 3.29 5.38
C VAL A 205 -6.81 4.40 6.20
N SER A 206 -6.84 5.64 5.73
CA SER A 206 -7.56 6.72 6.44
C SER A 206 -9.08 6.57 6.35
N MET A 207 -9.61 5.81 5.40
CA MET A 207 -11.05 5.65 5.17
C MET A 207 -11.54 4.27 5.58
N ASP A 208 -11.09 3.20 4.94
CA ASP A 208 -11.65 1.86 5.10
C ASP A 208 -10.54 0.81 5.34
N PRO A 209 -10.33 0.38 6.60
CA PRO A 209 -9.37 -0.67 6.93
C PRO A 209 -9.64 -2.02 6.25
N ALA A 210 -10.90 -2.34 5.95
CA ALA A 210 -11.25 -3.61 5.31
C ALA A 210 -10.89 -3.56 3.82
N GLU A 211 -11.22 -2.46 3.14
CA GLU A 211 -10.82 -2.25 1.75
C GLU A 211 -9.28 -2.13 1.61
N TYR A 212 -8.64 -1.45 2.56
CA TYR A 212 -7.18 -1.38 2.66
C TYR A 212 -6.53 -2.77 2.73
N LYS A 213 -7.00 -3.65 3.64
CA LYS A 213 -6.51 -5.03 3.73
C LYS A 213 -6.74 -5.82 2.44
N LYS A 214 -7.91 -5.66 1.83
CA LYS A 214 -8.25 -6.31 0.55
C LYS A 214 -7.35 -5.86 -0.61
N ASN A 215 -6.92 -4.59 -0.63
CA ASN A 215 -6.00 -4.08 -1.64
C ASN A 215 -4.59 -4.65 -1.47
N ILE A 216 -4.10 -4.71 -0.22
CA ILE A 216 -2.83 -5.39 0.10
C ILE A 216 -2.95 -6.87 -0.31
N GLU A 217 -4.03 -7.54 0.05
CA GLU A 217 -4.30 -8.92 -0.36
C GLU A 217 -4.27 -9.12 -1.88
N LYS A 218 -4.97 -8.26 -2.64
CA LYS A 218 -5.02 -8.33 -4.11
C LYS A 218 -3.61 -8.21 -4.70
N ARG A 219 -2.80 -7.25 -4.23
CA ARG A 219 -1.42 -7.04 -4.70
C ARG A 219 -0.53 -8.25 -4.43
N TYR A 220 -0.50 -8.71 -3.19
CA TYR A 220 0.44 -9.75 -2.77
C TYR A 220 0.06 -11.15 -3.25
N ARG A 221 -1.24 -11.43 -3.39
CA ARG A 221 -1.71 -12.71 -3.95
C ARG A 221 -1.62 -12.78 -5.47
N ARG A 222 -1.96 -11.70 -6.19
CA ARG A 222 -2.07 -11.75 -7.66
C ARG A 222 -0.81 -11.30 -8.38
N GLU A 223 -0.07 -10.33 -7.84
CA GLU A 223 1.02 -9.67 -8.57
C GLU A 223 2.40 -10.14 -8.12
N ILE A 224 2.58 -10.39 -6.81
CA ILE A 224 3.87 -10.81 -6.25
C ILE A 224 3.96 -12.34 -6.12
N SER A 225 2.83 -13.01 -5.84
CA SER A 225 2.70 -14.47 -5.61
C SER A 225 3.51 -14.99 -4.40
N GLY A 226 3.11 -16.12 -3.81
CA GLY A 226 3.82 -16.73 -2.67
C GLY A 226 3.42 -16.21 -1.28
N TYR A 227 2.34 -15.45 -1.18
CA TYR A 227 1.73 -15.02 0.09
C TYR A 227 0.46 -15.83 0.36
N ILE A 228 0.27 -16.22 1.62
CA ILE A 228 -0.92 -16.91 2.13
C ILE A 228 -1.38 -16.21 3.42
N SER A 229 -2.68 -16.22 3.72
CA SER A 229 -3.15 -15.77 5.03
C SER A 229 -2.85 -16.81 6.11
N LEU A 230 -2.71 -16.37 7.36
CA LEU A 230 -2.56 -17.26 8.52
C LEU A 230 -3.75 -18.22 8.65
N SER A 231 -4.97 -17.76 8.34
CA SER A 231 -6.17 -18.59 8.37
C SER A 231 -6.12 -19.70 7.31
N GLU A 232 -5.68 -19.39 6.09
CA GLU A 232 -5.56 -20.40 5.03
C GLU A 232 -4.44 -21.41 5.29
N GLU A 233 -3.30 -20.96 5.83
CA GLU A 233 -2.23 -21.88 6.26
C GLU A 233 -2.72 -22.79 7.38
N GLU A 234 -3.51 -22.29 8.34
CA GLU A 234 -4.10 -23.14 9.39
C GLU A 234 -4.99 -24.23 8.78
N GLU A 235 -5.90 -23.88 7.88
CA GLU A 235 -6.76 -24.86 7.21
C GLU A 235 -5.94 -25.92 6.46
N LEU A 236 -4.90 -25.52 5.74
CA LEU A 236 -4.00 -26.44 5.03
C LEU A 236 -3.26 -27.36 6.00
N ARG A 237 -2.72 -26.82 7.10
CA ARG A 237 -1.98 -27.60 8.09
C ARG A 237 -2.88 -28.52 8.88
N LYS A 238 -4.11 -28.12 9.18
CA LYS A 238 -5.11 -28.97 9.82
C LYS A 238 -5.42 -30.19 8.95
N ARG A 239 -5.67 -29.99 7.64
CA ARG A 239 -5.86 -31.08 6.67
C ARG A 239 -4.63 -32.00 6.60
N ARG A 240 -3.43 -31.41 6.50
CA ARG A 240 -2.17 -32.18 6.47
C ARG A 240 -1.94 -32.99 7.75
N LEU A 241 -2.32 -32.46 8.90
CA LEU A 241 -2.20 -33.12 10.19
C LEU A 241 -3.14 -34.32 10.27
N GLU A 242 -4.37 -34.21 9.76
CA GLU A 242 -5.34 -35.30 9.69
C GLU A 242 -4.85 -36.42 8.74
N GLU A 243 -4.32 -36.08 7.57
CA GLU A 243 -3.72 -37.05 6.64
C GLU A 243 -2.48 -37.73 7.24
N THR A 244 -1.58 -36.93 7.85
CA THR A 244 -0.36 -37.44 8.47
C THR A 244 -0.69 -38.34 9.66
N LYS A 245 -1.76 -38.04 10.41
CA LYS A 245 -2.28 -38.92 11.45
C LYS A 245 -2.59 -40.29 10.84
N PHE A 246 -3.48 -40.35 9.86
CA PHE A 246 -3.87 -41.61 9.22
C PHE A 246 -2.66 -42.42 8.72
N LEU A 247 -1.75 -41.78 7.98
CA LEU A 247 -0.56 -42.44 7.43
C LEU A 247 0.44 -42.87 8.50
N SER A 248 0.63 -42.09 9.55
CA SER A 248 1.60 -42.40 10.63
C SER A 248 1.12 -43.56 11.48
N TYR A 249 -0.18 -43.62 11.79
CA TYR A 249 -0.79 -44.77 12.48
C TYR A 249 -0.77 -46.02 11.59
N ALA A 250 -1.05 -45.88 10.29
CA ALA A 250 -1.00 -47.02 9.36
C ALA A 250 0.42 -47.57 9.11
N SER A 251 1.45 -46.73 9.25
CA SER A 251 2.85 -47.09 8.98
C SER A 251 3.73 -47.27 10.22
N GLY A 252 3.17 -47.12 11.43
CA GLY A 252 3.91 -47.20 12.71
C GLY A 252 4.92 -46.07 12.92
N LYS A 253 4.79 -44.94 12.21
CA LYS A 253 5.71 -43.79 12.24
C LYS A 253 5.16 -42.61 13.04
N GLU A 254 4.74 -42.85 14.26
CA GLU A 254 4.05 -41.87 15.13
C GLU A 254 4.84 -40.56 15.34
N LYS A 255 6.17 -40.62 15.38
CA LYS A 255 7.03 -39.43 15.55
C LYS A 255 6.77 -38.33 14.50
N ARG A 256 6.44 -38.71 13.27
CA ARG A 256 6.14 -37.74 12.19
C ARG A 256 4.85 -36.98 12.47
N TYR A 257 3.84 -37.66 13.04
CA TYR A 257 2.60 -37.03 13.46
C TYR A 257 2.83 -36.08 14.64
N ASP A 258 3.66 -36.46 15.61
CA ASP A 258 3.98 -35.60 16.77
C ASP A 258 4.72 -34.32 16.37
N GLU A 259 5.62 -34.38 15.39
CA GLU A 259 6.31 -33.21 14.83
C GLU A 259 5.34 -32.27 14.11
N GLU A 260 4.50 -32.77 13.21
CA GLU A 260 3.49 -31.95 12.53
C GLU A 260 2.45 -31.37 13.51
N LYS A 261 2.09 -32.11 14.57
CA LYS A 261 1.18 -31.63 15.62
C LYS A 261 1.78 -30.45 16.39
N LYS A 262 3.08 -30.48 16.70
CA LYS A 262 3.77 -29.37 17.38
C LYS A 262 3.81 -28.12 16.50
N ASP A 263 4.09 -28.29 15.21
CA ASP A 263 4.09 -27.19 14.24
C ASP A 263 2.70 -26.56 14.13
N TYR A 264 1.64 -27.39 14.08
CA TYR A 264 0.26 -26.90 14.00
C TYR A 264 -0.18 -26.12 15.25
N VAL A 265 0.09 -26.65 16.45
CA VAL A 265 -0.24 -25.95 17.72
C VAL A 265 0.49 -24.60 17.81
N LEU A 266 1.71 -24.53 17.31
CA LEU A 266 2.46 -23.29 17.28
C LEU A 266 1.86 -22.27 16.31
N LEU A 267 1.44 -22.70 15.12
CA LEU A 267 0.74 -21.86 14.14
C LEU A 267 -0.58 -21.31 14.71
N GLU A 268 -1.39 -22.16 15.37
CA GLU A 268 -2.65 -21.73 15.99
C GLU A 268 -2.41 -20.63 17.03
N ARG A 269 -1.37 -20.80 17.87
CA ARG A 269 -0.98 -19.78 18.85
C ARG A 269 -0.55 -18.48 18.18
N GLN A 270 0.32 -18.55 17.17
CA GLN A 270 0.82 -17.38 16.45
C GLN A 270 -0.31 -16.62 15.75
N ARG A 271 -1.26 -17.34 15.12
CA ARG A 271 -2.44 -16.71 14.54
C ARG A 271 -3.24 -15.97 15.60
N ALA A 272 -3.57 -16.62 16.70
CA ALA A 272 -4.36 -16.00 17.76
C ALA A 272 -3.66 -14.75 18.34
N GLU A 273 -2.35 -14.83 18.58
CA GLU A 273 -1.54 -13.69 19.03
C GLU A 273 -1.53 -12.55 18.01
N TYR A 274 -1.40 -12.87 16.71
CA TYR A 274 -1.33 -11.87 15.66
C TYR A 274 -2.69 -11.24 15.34
N GLU A 275 -3.78 -12.02 15.33
CA GLU A 275 -5.14 -11.52 15.18
C GLU A 275 -5.52 -10.61 16.35
N ALA A 276 -5.18 -10.99 17.58
CA ALA A 276 -5.37 -10.15 18.76
C ALA A 276 -4.56 -8.85 18.65
N PHE A 277 -3.28 -8.96 18.25
CA PHE A 277 -2.43 -7.78 18.02
C PHE A 277 -3.02 -6.87 16.96
N LEU A 278 -3.40 -7.36 15.78
CA LEU A 278 -4.00 -6.53 14.73
C LEU A 278 -5.31 -5.91 15.22
N GLY A 279 -6.16 -6.67 15.92
CA GLY A 279 -7.41 -6.17 16.49
C GLY A 279 -7.18 -5.00 17.46
N GLU A 280 -6.24 -5.16 18.40
CA GLU A 280 -5.87 -4.11 19.35
C GLU A 280 -5.19 -2.92 18.65
N PHE A 281 -4.27 -3.21 17.73
CA PHE A 281 -3.47 -2.21 17.03
C PHE A 281 -4.34 -1.30 16.16
N TYR A 282 -5.21 -1.88 15.31
CA TYR A 282 -6.18 -1.10 14.54
C TYR A 282 -7.23 -0.47 15.46
N GLY A 283 -7.83 -1.22 16.39
CA GLY A 283 -8.87 -0.71 17.28
C GLY A 283 -8.42 0.50 18.11
N SER A 284 -7.16 0.52 18.55
CA SER A 284 -6.61 1.57 19.40
C SER A 284 -6.01 2.74 18.64
N ASN A 285 -5.37 2.50 17.48
CA ASN A 285 -4.63 3.55 16.75
C ASN A 285 -5.41 4.09 15.56
N TRP A 286 -6.20 3.26 14.88
CA TRP A 286 -6.84 3.65 13.62
C TRP A 286 -7.86 4.79 13.77
N PRO A 287 -8.79 4.81 14.75
CA PRO A 287 -9.77 5.90 14.81
C PRO A 287 -9.14 7.28 14.96
N ALA A 288 -8.13 7.40 15.84
CA ALA A 288 -7.41 8.65 16.06
C ALA A 288 -6.58 9.05 14.83
N PHE A 289 -5.87 8.10 14.23
CA PHE A 289 -5.13 8.31 12.99
C PHE A 289 -6.04 8.73 11.83
N SER A 290 -7.14 8.01 11.61
CA SER A 290 -8.09 8.26 10.53
C SER A 290 -8.72 9.64 10.67
N ALA A 291 -9.19 10.02 11.85
CA ALA A 291 -9.76 11.35 12.08
C ALA A 291 -8.75 12.48 11.78
N ASP A 292 -7.51 12.33 12.24
CA ASP A 292 -6.44 13.31 12.01
C ASP A 292 -5.98 13.36 10.54
N ALA A 293 -5.91 12.20 9.88
CA ALA A 293 -5.56 12.07 8.48
C ALA A 293 -6.64 12.67 7.56
N LEU A 294 -7.91 12.33 7.77
CA LEU A 294 -9.01 12.85 6.97
C LEU A 294 -9.13 14.38 7.10
N ASP A 295 -8.92 14.92 8.30
CA ASP A 295 -8.89 16.37 8.52
C ASP A 295 -7.76 17.02 7.72
N PHE A 296 -6.53 16.53 7.89
CA PHE A 296 -5.35 17.04 7.19
C PHE A 296 -5.45 16.94 5.66
N ILE A 297 -5.82 15.76 5.15
CA ILE A 297 -5.91 15.50 3.70
C ILE A 297 -6.98 16.40 3.08
N SER A 298 -8.14 16.53 3.74
CA SER A 298 -9.23 17.37 3.25
C SER A 298 -8.81 18.84 3.13
N ASP A 299 -8.13 19.41 4.15
CA ASP A 299 -7.66 20.80 4.09
C ASP A 299 -6.63 21.01 2.98
N ALA A 300 -5.63 20.14 2.91
CA ALA A 300 -4.61 20.24 1.90
C ALA A 300 -5.20 20.10 0.48
N ALA A 301 -6.19 19.22 0.30
CA ALA A 301 -6.88 19.04 -0.97
C ALA A 301 -7.70 20.26 -1.38
N VAL A 302 -8.40 20.93 -0.44
CA VAL A 302 -9.07 22.21 -0.71
C VAL A 302 -8.07 23.28 -1.14
N GLU A 303 -6.97 23.44 -0.40
CA GLU A 303 -5.92 24.41 -0.72
C GLU A 303 -5.26 24.15 -2.09
N ALA A 304 -5.10 22.87 -2.44
CA ALA A 304 -4.57 22.42 -3.72
C ALA A 304 -5.62 22.45 -4.86
N LYS A 305 -6.88 22.84 -4.57
CA LYS A 305 -8.02 22.78 -5.49
C LYS A 305 -8.32 21.37 -6.04
N ASN A 306 -7.82 20.33 -5.37
CA ASN A 306 -8.14 18.93 -5.66
C ASN A 306 -9.47 18.57 -4.96
N TYR A 307 -10.57 19.13 -5.46
CA TYR A 307 -11.90 18.93 -4.89
C TYR A 307 -12.39 17.47 -4.89
N PRO A 308 -12.05 16.59 -5.86
CA PRO A 308 -12.43 15.19 -5.77
C PRO A 308 -11.92 14.52 -4.50
N LEU A 309 -10.63 14.70 -4.17
CA LEU A 309 -10.03 14.18 -2.95
C LEU A 309 -10.61 14.85 -1.69
N ALA A 310 -10.81 16.17 -1.73
CA ALA A 310 -11.38 16.91 -0.60
C ALA A 310 -12.80 16.42 -0.26
N LEU A 311 -13.63 16.21 -1.28
CA LEU A 311 -15.00 15.72 -1.16
C LEU A 311 -15.05 14.28 -0.65
N GLU A 312 -14.20 13.41 -1.19
CA GLU A 312 -14.14 12.01 -0.78
C GLU A 312 -13.78 11.88 0.70
N THR A 313 -12.73 12.58 1.13
CA THR A 313 -12.26 12.54 2.54
C THR A 313 -13.26 13.20 3.50
N ALA A 314 -13.77 14.38 3.19
CA ALA A 314 -14.68 15.10 4.08
C ALA A 314 -16.04 14.39 4.22
N SER A 315 -16.60 13.88 3.11
CA SER A 315 -17.88 13.15 3.15
C SER A 315 -17.74 11.79 3.82
N PHE A 316 -16.59 11.13 3.67
CA PHE A 316 -16.29 9.91 4.41
C PHE A 316 -16.24 10.17 5.91
N ALA A 317 -15.51 11.21 6.33
CA ALA A 317 -15.36 11.60 7.72
C ALA A 317 -16.72 11.90 8.37
N GLU A 318 -17.59 12.64 7.67
CA GLU A 318 -18.94 12.94 8.17
C GLU A 318 -19.82 11.70 8.30
N LYS A 319 -19.85 10.83 7.27
CA LYS A 319 -20.68 9.62 7.29
C LYS A 319 -20.28 8.65 8.40
N ASN A 320 -18.98 8.55 8.67
CA ASN A 320 -18.42 7.60 9.64
C ASN A 320 -18.09 8.25 10.98
N PHE A 321 -18.64 9.44 11.24
CA PHE A 321 -18.38 10.24 12.44
C PHE A 321 -18.39 9.39 13.73
N GLU A 322 -19.44 8.60 13.98
CA GLU A 322 -19.53 7.81 15.23
C GLU A 322 -18.45 6.72 15.34
N ALA A 323 -18.04 6.11 14.22
CA ALA A 323 -16.96 5.11 14.22
C ALA A 323 -15.58 5.74 14.44
N LEU A 324 -15.43 7.02 14.09
CA LEU A 324 -14.19 7.80 14.25
C LEU A 324 -14.10 8.52 15.61
N LYS A 325 -15.20 8.54 16.38
CA LYS A 325 -15.34 9.24 17.67
C LYS A 325 -14.62 8.54 18.82
N GLY A 326 -13.41 8.04 18.59
CA GLY A 326 -12.57 7.46 19.65
C GLY A 326 -12.42 8.36 20.88
N ALA A 327 -11.84 7.83 21.97
CA ALA A 327 -11.93 8.39 23.33
C ALA A 327 -11.44 9.84 23.54
N ASP A 328 -10.74 10.48 22.59
CA ASP A 328 -10.48 11.92 22.64
C ASP A 328 -10.19 12.48 21.24
N THR A 329 -11.16 13.15 20.64
CA THR A 329 -11.00 13.81 19.33
C THR A 329 -10.85 15.33 19.45
N GLY A 330 -10.83 15.89 20.67
CA GLY A 330 -10.64 17.33 20.91
C GLY A 330 -11.63 18.25 20.17
N GLY A 331 -12.85 17.80 19.89
CA GLY A 331 -13.86 18.56 19.12
C GLY A 331 -13.54 18.71 17.63
N LYS A 332 -12.54 17.97 17.10
CA LYS A 332 -12.24 17.91 15.66
C LYS A 332 -13.41 17.31 14.88
N LEU A 333 -14.13 16.37 15.47
CA LEU A 333 -15.21 15.66 14.81
C LEU A 333 -16.38 16.58 14.43
N GLU A 334 -16.82 17.46 15.34
CA GLU A 334 -17.88 18.44 15.07
C GLU A 334 -17.49 19.39 13.93
N LYS A 335 -16.20 19.71 13.82
CA LYS A 335 -15.66 20.49 12.69
C LYS A 335 -15.75 19.71 11.37
N LEU A 336 -15.66 18.38 11.37
CA LEU A 336 -15.72 17.57 10.15
C LEU A 336 -17.09 17.65 9.45
N LYS A 337 -18.20 17.74 10.20
CA LYS A 337 -19.55 17.95 9.61
C LYS A 337 -19.66 19.31 8.92
N THR A 338 -19.27 20.39 9.62
CA THR A 338 -19.25 21.73 9.03
C THR A 338 -18.29 21.79 7.85
N LYS A 339 -17.12 21.16 7.96
CA LYS A 339 -16.10 21.11 6.91
C LYS A 339 -16.59 20.39 5.67
N SER A 340 -17.25 19.25 5.81
CA SER A 340 -17.87 18.55 4.68
C SER A 340 -18.88 19.43 3.93
N ALA A 341 -19.74 20.16 4.64
CA ALA A 341 -20.64 21.13 4.01
C ALA A 341 -19.87 22.26 3.30
N LEU A 342 -18.81 22.80 3.91
CA LEU A 342 -17.98 23.85 3.31
C LEU A 342 -17.21 23.35 2.07
N VAL A 343 -16.72 22.11 2.09
CA VAL A 343 -16.05 21.47 0.95
C VAL A 343 -17.02 21.28 -0.21
N ILE A 344 -18.26 20.85 0.07
CA ILE A 344 -19.32 20.76 -0.94
C ILE A 344 -19.59 22.13 -1.55
N LEU A 345 -19.78 23.17 -0.75
CA LEU A 345 -20.00 24.54 -1.25
C LEU A 345 -18.79 25.06 -2.05
N GLY A 346 -17.58 24.79 -1.60
CA GLY A 346 -16.35 25.15 -2.29
C GLY A 346 -16.22 24.44 -3.65
N ALA A 347 -16.54 23.14 -3.71
CA ALA A 347 -16.53 22.38 -4.95
C ALA A 347 -17.58 22.90 -5.95
N ILE A 348 -18.77 23.25 -5.45
CA ILE A 348 -19.83 23.86 -6.26
C ILE A 348 -19.33 25.18 -6.86
N SER A 349 -18.76 26.08 -6.05
CA SER A 349 -18.20 27.35 -6.54
C SER A 349 -17.11 27.10 -7.57
N TYR A 350 -16.17 26.20 -7.27
CA TYR A 350 -15.07 25.88 -8.17
C TYR A 350 -15.55 25.39 -9.54
N ILE A 351 -16.51 24.46 -9.56
CA ILE A 351 -17.12 23.97 -10.80
C ILE A 351 -17.81 25.12 -11.55
N LYS A 352 -18.58 25.98 -10.88
CA LYS A 352 -19.25 27.13 -11.52
C LYS A 352 -18.24 28.06 -12.21
N ASP A 353 -17.11 28.32 -11.57
CA ASP A 353 -16.11 29.27 -12.04
C ASP A 353 -15.19 28.68 -13.14
N HIS A 354 -15.00 27.35 -13.18
CA HIS A 354 -13.97 26.73 -14.02
C HIS A 354 -14.50 25.72 -15.04
N ALA A 355 -15.76 25.28 -14.98
CA ALA A 355 -16.29 24.21 -15.82
C ALA A 355 -16.10 24.46 -17.33
N GLU A 356 -16.20 25.71 -17.79
CA GLU A 356 -16.07 26.05 -19.22
C GLU A 356 -14.66 25.85 -19.79
N LYS A 357 -13.64 25.84 -18.92
CA LYS A 357 -12.23 25.67 -19.32
C LYS A 357 -11.68 24.29 -18.96
N MET A 358 -12.47 23.48 -18.26
CA MET A 358 -12.07 22.18 -17.76
C MET A 358 -12.33 21.10 -18.83
N PRO A 359 -11.37 20.20 -19.09
CA PRO A 359 -11.63 19.02 -19.90
C PRO A 359 -12.84 18.24 -19.39
N SER A 360 -13.66 17.70 -20.29
CA SER A 360 -14.90 16.99 -19.96
C SER A 360 -14.67 15.83 -18.99
N GLU A 361 -13.58 15.09 -19.17
CA GLU A 361 -13.16 14.01 -18.26
C GLU A 361 -12.92 14.52 -16.83
N ILE A 362 -12.12 15.57 -16.68
CA ILE A 362 -11.81 16.16 -15.36
C ILE A 362 -13.10 16.67 -14.72
N LEU A 363 -13.94 17.35 -15.50
CA LEU A 363 -15.23 17.86 -15.04
C LEU A 363 -16.18 16.74 -14.61
N ALA A 364 -16.21 15.62 -15.34
CA ALA A 364 -16.98 14.44 -14.96
C ALA A 364 -16.49 13.85 -13.62
N HIS A 365 -15.19 13.81 -13.36
CA HIS A 365 -14.67 13.35 -12.06
C HIS A 365 -15.01 14.30 -10.92
N HIS A 366 -15.00 15.62 -11.14
CA HIS A 366 -15.50 16.59 -10.18
C HIS A 366 -17.00 16.37 -9.87
N PHE A 367 -17.83 16.17 -10.89
CA PHE A 367 -19.25 15.88 -10.68
C PHE A 367 -19.49 14.54 -9.98
N LYS A 368 -18.74 13.50 -10.34
CA LYS A 368 -18.82 12.18 -9.69
C LYS A 368 -18.49 12.27 -8.21
N ALA A 369 -17.41 12.98 -7.86
CA ALA A 369 -17.03 13.19 -6.47
C ALA A 369 -18.10 13.98 -5.71
N LEU A 370 -18.65 15.05 -6.31
CA LEU A 370 -19.70 15.87 -5.71
C LEU A 370 -20.98 15.08 -5.50
N GLU A 371 -21.43 14.31 -6.49
CA GLU A 371 -22.61 13.45 -6.40
C GLU A 371 -22.46 12.38 -5.32
N LYS A 372 -21.30 11.73 -5.25
CA LYS A 372 -20.99 10.77 -4.18
C LYS A 372 -20.98 11.44 -2.80
N ALA A 373 -20.41 12.63 -2.66
CA ALA A 373 -20.36 13.35 -1.39
C ALA A 373 -21.76 13.81 -0.94
N CYS A 374 -22.57 14.37 -1.85
CA CYS A 374 -23.97 14.70 -1.60
C CYS A 374 -24.75 13.48 -1.13
N LEU A 375 -24.64 12.36 -1.85
CA LEU A 375 -25.32 11.11 -1.49
C LEU A 375 -24.86 10.56 -0.13
N LYS A 376 -23.53 10.50 0.12
CA LYS A 376 -22.96 9.99 1.39
C LYS A 376 -23.40 10.82 2.59
N THR A 377 -23.70 12.10 2.38
CA THR A 377 -24.03 13.05 3.45
C THR A 377 -25.50 13.46 3.46
N GLU A 378 -26.33 12.77 2.68
CA GLU A 378 -27.78 13.00 2.57
C GLU A 378 -28.15 14.44 2.15
N ARG A 379 -27.24 15.10 1.42
CA ARG A 379 -27.46 16.44 0.86
C ARG A 379 -27.95 16.32 -0.59
N PRO A 380 -28.86 17.20 -1.04
CA PRO A 380 -29.26 17.21 -2.43
C PRO A 380 -28.09 17.62 -3.33
N PHE A 381 -28.05 17.05 -4.53
CA PHE A 381 -27.16 17.55 -5.58
C PHE A 381 -27.65 18.94 -6.04
N PRO A 382 -26.75 19.92 -6.27
CA PRO A 382 -27.11 21.28 -6.70
C PRO A 382 -27.79 21.26 -8.08
N THR A 383 -29.05 21.67 -8.13
CA THR A 383 -29.88 21.57 -9.33
C THR A 383 -29.34 22.42 -10.47
N GLU A 384 -28.71 23.56 -10.17
CA GLU A 384 -28.11 24.43 -11.19
C GLU A 384 -26.95 23.79 -11.96
N LEU A 385 -26.34 22.73 -11.42
CA LEU A 385 -25.26 22.00 -12.06
C LEU A 385 -25.75 20.81 -12.89
N SER A 386 -27.05 20.52 -12.89
CA SER A 386 -27.62 19.31 -13.49
C SER A 386 -27.33 19.18 -14.99
N GLU A 387 -27.51 20.24 -15.77
CA GLU A 387 -27.27 20.16 -17.22
C GLU A 387 -25.78 20.01 -17.55
N LYS A 388 -24.90 20.71 -16.81
CA LYS A 388 -23.44 20.57 -16.98
C LYS A 388 -22.96 19.16 -16.61
N ARG A 389 -23.51 18.58 -15.54
CA ARG A 389 -23.23 17.18 -15.15
C ARG A 389 -23.66 16.21 -16.26
N LYS A 390 -24.88 16.35 -16.79
CA LYS A 390 -25.40 15.50 -17.86
C LYS A 390 -24.48 15.51 -19.08
N LEU A 391 -24.04 16.70 -19.50
CA LEU A 391 -23.15 16.87 -20.64
C LEU A 391 -21.78 16.20 -20.37
N ALA A 392 -21.12 16.55 -19.26
CA ALA A 392 -19.80 16.03 -18.92
C ALA A 392 -19.78 14.49 -18.81
N TYR A 393 -20.80 13.89 -18.16
CA TYR A 393 -20.94 12.43 -18.10
C TYR A 393 -21.18 11.81 -19.47
N SER A 394 -22.07 12.40 -20.29
CA SER A 394 -22.38 11.85 -21.61
C SER A 394 -21.18 11.86 -22.56
N GLU A 395 -20.38 12.92 -22.53
CA GLU A 395 -19.15 13.04 -23.31
C GLU A 395 -18.10 12.04 -22.84
N THR A 396 -17.81 12.03 -21.54
CA THR A 396 -16.78 11.15 -20.95
C THR A 396 -17.16 9.67 -21.09
N LEU A 397 -18.44 9.32 -20.94
CA LEU A 397 -18.92 7.94 -21.09
C LEU A 397 -18.62 7.38 -22.48
N LYS A 398 -18.83 8.16 -23.54
CA LYS A 398 -18.54 7.72 -24.92
C LYS A 398 -17.05 7.43 -25.11
N GLU A 399 -16.20 8.29 -24.57
CA GLU A 399 -14.76 8.12 -24.62
C GLU A 399 -14.30 6.91 -23.79
N TYR A 400 -14.78 6.76 -22.56
CA TYR A 400 -14.41 5.66 -21.68
C TYR A 400 -14.88 4.30 -22.19
N LEU A 401 -16.05 4.20 -22.82
CA LEU A 401 -16.50 2.95 -23.47
C LEU A 401 -15.57 2.54 -24.63
N LYS A 402 -15.06 3.52 -25.40
CA LYS A 402 -14.09 3.27 -26.46
C LYS A 402 -12.72 2.86 -25.89
N LEU A 403 -12.25 3.51 -24.83
CA LEU A 403 -11.00 3.17 -24.15
C LEU A 403 -11.09 1.79 -23.52
N GLU A 404 -12.17 1.47 -22.80
CA GLU A 404 -12.43 0.15 -22.20
C GLU A 404 -12.36 -0.98 -23.23
N ALA A 405 -12.95 -0.79 -24.41
CA ALA A 405 -12.98 -1.79 -25.47
C ALA A 405 -11.59 -2.07 -26.09
N SER A 406 -10.68 -1.08 -26.06
CA SER A 406 -9.36 -1.15 -26.68
C SER A 406 -8.19 -1.32 -25.69
N GLU A 407 -8.44 -1.12 -24.40
CA GLU A 407 -7.43 -1.20 -23.34
C GLU A 407 -6.98 -2.64 -23.08
N LYS A 408 -5.66 -2.82 -22.99
CA LYS A 408 -5.02 -4.11 -22.72
C LYS A 408 -4.57 -4.24 -21.27
N ASP A 409 -4.30 -3.12 -20.62
CA ASP A 409 -3.98 -3.09 -19.20
C ASP A 409 -5.24 -3.36 -18.38
N VAL A 410 -5.22 -4.45 -17.59
CA VAL A 410 -6.39 -4.90 -16.82
C VAL A 410 -6.87 -3.82 -15.84
N TRP A 411 -5.94 -3.10 -15.21
CA TRP A 411 -6.26 -2.08 -14.22
C TRP A 411 -6.92 -0.86 -14.84
N LYS A 412 -6.38 -0.38 -15.96
CA LYS A 412 -7.00 0.72 -16.70
C LYS A 412 -8.37 0.32 -17.26
N LYS A 413 -8.51 -0.92 -17.72
CA LYS A 413 -9.79 -1.44 -18.18
C LYS A 413 -10.83 -1.51 -17.05
N GLU A 414 -10.46 -2.04 -15.88
CA GLU A 414 -11.32 -2.05 -14.68
C GLU A 414 -11.71 -0.61 -14.29
N TYR A 415 -10.78 0.33 -14.36
CA TYR A 415 -11.03 1.75 -14.10
C TYR A 415 -12.04 2.35 -15.08
N TYR A 416 -11.88 2.17 -16.40
CA TYR A 416 -12.84 2.67 -17.38
C TYR A 416 -14.22 2.04 -17.20
N ALA A 417 -14.29 0.72 -17.00
CA ALA A 417 -15.54 0.00 -16.79
C ALA A 417 -16.31 0.50 -15.55
N ALA A 418 -15.62 0.72 -14.43
CA ALA A 418 -16.22 1.20 -13.19
C ALA A 418 -16.76 2.64 -13.34
N ASN A 419 -16.03 3.50 -14.05
CA ASN A 419 -16.45 4.87 -14.31
C ASN A 419 -17.61 4.94 -15.32
N SER A 420 -17.53 4.19 -16.42
CA SER A 420 -18.60 4.08 -17.41
C SER A 420 -19.90 3.60 -16.77
N SER A 421 -19.82 2.58 -15.93
CA SER A 421 -20.98 2.07 -15.17
C SER A 421 -21.59 3.16 -14.30
N PHE A 422 -20.76 3.87 -13.52
CA PHE A 422 -21.23 4.96 -12.65
C PHE A 422 -21.91 6.09 -13.44
N PHE A 423 -21.28 6.57 -14.52
CA PHE A 423 -21.84 7.66 -15.34
C PHE A 423 -23.16 7.23 -16.00
N MET A 424 -23.21 6.01 -16.53
CA MET A 424 -24.42 5.46 -17.15
C MET A 424 -25.56 5.35 -16.14
N GLU A 425 -25.32 4.78 -14.95
CA GLU A 425 -26.32 4.67 -13.89
C GLU A 425 -26.85 6.04 -13.45
N SER A 426 -25.97 7.02 -13.27
CA SER A 426 -26.38 8.38 -12.90
C SER A 426 -27.21 9.04 -13.99
N LEU A 427 -26.83 8.88 -15.27
CA LEU A 427 -27.58 9.42 -16.41
C LEU A 427 -28.98 8.82 -16.53
N VAL A 428 -29.11 7.50 -16.39
CA VAL A 428 -30.41 6.80 -16.41
C VAL A 428 -31.27 7.25 -15.24
N LYS A 429 -30.73 7.22 -14.02
CA LYS A 429 -31.47 7.51 -12.79
C LYS A 429 -31.97 8.95 -12.72
N ASN A 430 -31.13 9.91 -13.13
CA ASN A 430 -31.41 11.34 -12.91
C ASN A 430 -32.03 12.04 -14.12
N TYR A 431 -31.96 11.45 -15.33
CA TYR A 431 -32.40 12.11 -16.57
C TYR A 431 -33.26 11.23 -17.48
N ASN A 432 -33.64 10.01 -17.05
CA ASN A 432 -34.46 9.07 -17.82
C ASN A 432 -33.90 8.75 -19.22
N LEU A 433 -32.57 8.78 -19.37
CA LEU A 433 -31.91 8.38 -20.62
C LEU A 433 -31.89 6.86 -20.73
N LYS A 434 -31.97 6.33 -21.95
CA LYS A 434 -31.92 4.90 -22.21
C LYS A 434 -30.46 4.43 -22.30
N ALA A 435 -30.11 3.34 -21.62
CA ALA A 435 -28.73 2.82 -21.64
C ALA A 435 -28.27 2.46 -23.05
N GLU A 436 -29.20 2.09 -23.93
CA GLU A 436 -28.98 1.75 -25.34
C GLU A 436 -28.51 2.94 -26.19
N GLU A 437 -28.74 4.19 -25.75
CA GLU A 437 -28.34 5.40 -26.47
C GLU A 437 -26.84 5.65 -26.43
N PHE A 438 -26.12 5.02 -25.49
CA PHE A 438 -24.68 5.21 -25.28
C PHE A 438 -23.82 4.04 -25.76
N ARG A 439 -24.44 2.89 -26.06
CA ARG A 439 -23.76 1.67 -26.52
C ARG A 439 -23.71 1.53 -28.04
N LYS A 440 -24.26 2.50 -28.79
CA LYS A 440 -24.14 2.54 -30.25
C LYS A 440 -22.82 3.23 -30.62
N PRO A 441 -21.99 2.61 -31.48
CA PRO A 441 -20.68 3.13 -31.87
C PRO A 441 -20.76 4.50 -32.56
#